data_AF-A0A484KRH4-F1
#
_entry.id   AF-A0A484KRH4-F1
#
_cell.length_a   1.000
_cell.length_b   1.000
_cell.length_c   1.000
_cell.angle_alpha   90.00
_cell.angle_beta   90.00
_cell.angle_gamma   90.00
#
_symmetry.space_group_name_H-M   'P 1'
#
loop_
_entity.id
_entity.type
_entity.pdbx_description
1 polymer ?
#
loop_
_entity_poly.entity_id
_entity_poly.type
_entity_poly.pdbx_seq_one_letter_code
_entity_poly.pdbx_strand_id
1 'polypeptide(L)'
;MKKALMAYAEVLRLVKRLPEDTRPYYAKYARENFVNYREIDAEDSVTLRDLLQRTYNHSIWVLKKYSVDQSTANRLKEICSA
;
A
#
# COMPACT_ATOMS: atom_id res chain seq x y z
N MET A 1 -1.27 -2.23 14.56
CA MET A 1 -0.69 -3.25 13.64
C MET A 1 -1.66 -3.91 12.64
N LYS A 2 -2.87 -4.39 13.01
CA LYS A 2 -3.76 -5.14 12.08
C LYS A 2 -4.09 -4.40 10.77
N LYS A 3 -4.40 -3.09 10.83
CA LYS A 3 -4.65 -2.26 9.63
C LYS A 3 -3.44 -2.17 8.70
N ALA A 4 -2.23 -1.96 9.25
CA ALA A 4 -1.01 -1.89 8.45
C ALA A 4 -0.74 -3.19 7.68
N LEU A 5 -0.91 -4.35 8.34
CA LEU A 5 -0.79 -5.66 7.69
C LEU A 5 -1.84 -5.86 6.59
N MET A 6 -3.09 -5.42 6.82
CA MET A 6 -4.15 -5.48 5.81
C MET A 6 -3.82 -4.59 4.60
N ALA A 7 -3.31 -3.38 4.83
CA ALA A 7 -2.89 -2.47 3.77
C ALA A 7 -1.73 -3.06 2.96
N TYR A 8 -0.73 -3.64 3.63
CA TYR A 8 0.40 -4.30 2.96
C TYR A 8 -0.04 -5.48 2.09
N ALA A 9 -0.90 -6.35 2.62
CA ALA A 9 -1.45 -7.46 1.86
C ALA A 9 -2.20 -6.98 0.62
N GLU A 10 -2.95 -5.90 0.73
CA GLU A 10 -3.67 -5.31 -0.40
C GLU A 10 -2.73 -4.66 -1.42
N VAL A 11 -1.67 -3.97 -0.99
CA VAL A 11 -0.61 -3.46 -1.87
C VAL A 11 0.00 -4.60 -2.70
N LEU A 12 0.31 -5.75 -2.08
CA LEU A 12 0.83 -6.90 -2.82
C LEU A 12 -0.17 -7.48 -3.84
N ARG A 13 -1.49 -7.37 -3.59
CA ARG A 13 -2.51 -7.73 -4.59
C ARG A 13 -2.52 -6.75 -5.76
N LEU A 14 -2.37 -5.45 -5.49
CA LEU A 14 -2.26 -4.43 -6.54
C LEU A 14 -0.99 -4.61 -7.38
N VAL A 15 0.14 -4.98 -6.77
CA VAL A 15 1.37 -5.29 -7.49
C VAL A 15 1.16 -6.41 -8.51
N LYS A 16 0.34 -7.42 -8.20
CA LYS A 16 0.00 -8.50 -9.15
C LYS A 16 -0.82 -8.01 -10.35
N ARG A 17 -1.44 -6.83 -10.28
CA ARG A 17 -2.18 -6.20 -11.40
C ARG A 17 -1.29 -5.39 -12.33
N LEU A 18 -0.04 -5.14 -11.95
CA LEU A 18 0.93 -4.43 -12.78
C LEU A 18 1.47 -5.32 -13.92
N PRO A 19 2.11 -4.72 -14.94
CA PRO A 19 2.87 -5.45 -15.96
C PRO A 19 3.91 -6.39 -15.32
N GLU A 20 4.05 -7.59 -15.87
CA GLU A 20 4.79 -8.71 -15.26
C GLU A 20 6.25 -8.38 -14.94
N ASP A 21 6.92 -7.69 -15.87
CA ASP A 21 8.30 -7.21 -15.76
C ASP A 21 8.51 -6.21 -14.62
N THR A 22 7.48 -5.47 -14.24
CA THR A 22 7.55 -4.45 -13.18
C THR A 22 7.28 -5.00 -11.78
N ARG A 23 6.61 -6.16 -11.67
CA ARG A 23 6.14 -6.72 -10.39
C ARG A 23 7.27 -6.97 -9.39
N PRO A 24 8.43 -7.55 -9.78
CA PRO A 24 9.51 -7.82 -8.83
C PRO A 24 10.03 -6.54 -8.16
N TYR A 25 10.15 -5.45 -8.93
CA TYR A 25 10.57 -4.15 -8.42
C TYR A 25 9.59 -3.62 -7.36
N TYR A 26 8.30 -3.57 -7.68
CA TYR A 26 7.31 -3.01 -6.76
C TYR A 26 7.03 -3.91 -5.55
N ALA A 27 7.13 -5.24 -5.70
CA ALA A 27 7.03 -6.16 -4.56
C ALA A 27 8.19 -5.96 -3.58
N LYS A 28 9.42 -5.80 -4.08
CA LYS A 28 10.60 -5.47 -3.28
C LYS A 28 10.42 -4.12 -2.58
N TYR A 29 10.07 -3.08 -3.34
CA TYR A 29 9.86 -1.74 -2.81
C TYR A 29 8.80 -1.72 -1.69
N ALA A 30 7.67 -2.40 -1.89
CA ALA A 30 6.61 -2.50 -0.88
C ALA A 30 7.12 -3.19 0.40
N ARG A 31 7.92 -4.26 0.28
CA ARG A 31 8.50 -4.97 1.43
C ARG A 31 9.47 -4.09 2.21
N GLU A 32 10.37 -3.40 1.51
CA GLU A 32 11.37 -2.51 2.12
C GLU A 32 10.69 -1.36 2.86
N ASN A 33 9.64 -0.77 2.28
CA ASN A 33 8.89 0.30 2.93
C ASN A 33 8.06 -0.20 4.12
N PHE A 34 7.48 -1.41 4.04
CA PHE A 34 6.63 -1.94 5.11
C PHE A 34 7.40 -2.31 6.37
N VAL A 35 8.70 -2.65 6.29
CA VAL A 35 9.52 -2.90 7.49
C VAL A 35 9.50 -1.70 8.43
N ASN A 36 9.48 -0.48 7.89
CA ASN A 36 9.42 0.76 8.67
C ASN A 36 8.12 0.91 9.47
N TYR A 37 7.08 0.13 9.17
CA TYR A 37 5.78 0.20 9.85
C TYR A 37 5.75 -0.65 11.12
N ARG A 38 6.77 -1.52 11.33
CA ARG A 38 6.86 -2.39 12.51
C ARG A 38 7.30 -1.66 13.77
N GLU A 39 8.05 -0.58 13.62
CA GLU A 39 8.61 0.19 14.73
C GLU A 39 7.64 1.26 15.24
N ILE A 40 6.48 1.37 14.61
CA ILE A 40 5.47 2.36 14.94
C ILE A 40 4.65 1.83 16.09
N ASP A 41 4.60 2.63 17.15
CA ASP A 41 3.73 2.35 18.27
C ASP A 41 2.29 2.22 17.78
N ALA A 42 1.62 1.13 18.16
CA ALA A 42 0.24 0.90 17.80
C ALA A 42 -0.70 1.95 18.40
N GLU A 43 -0.25 2.65 19.46
CA GLU A 43 -0.96 3.76 20.10
C GLU A 43 -0.76 5.11 19.38
N ASP A 44 0.28 5.25 18.54
CA ASP A 44 0.49 6.43 17.71
C ASP A 44 -0.41 6.41 16.46
N SER A 45 -1.68 6.73 16.72
CA SER A 45 -2.73 6.76 15.71
C SER A 45 -2.53 7.83 14.63
N VAL A 46 -1.76 8.89 14.90
CA VAL A 46 -1.47 9.97 13.95
C VAL A 46 -0.45 9.50 12.92
N THR A 47 0.68 8.96 13.39
CA THR A 47 1.72 8.44 12.49
C THR A 47 1.19 7.28 11.64
N LEU A 48 0.38 6.40 12.22
CA LEU A 48 -0.24 5.30 11.47
C LEU A 48 -1.20 5.80 10.38
N ARG A 49 -2.02 6.83 10.67
CA ARG A 49 -2.94 7.42 9.69
C ARG A 49 -2.18 8.03 8.52
N ASP A 50 -1.15 8.82 8.80
CA ASP A 50 -0.35 9.48 7.75
C ASP A 50 0.32 8.47 6.82
N LEU A 51 0.82 7.38 7.38
CA LEU A 51 1.41 6.31 6.59
C LEU A 51 0.40 5.53 5.75
N LEU A 52 -0.78 5.24 6.29
CA LEU A 52 -1.85 4.62 5.51
C LEU A 52 -2.28 5.54 4.35
N GLN A 53 -2.37 6.85 4.59
CA GLN A 53 -2.68 7.83 3.55
C GLN A 53 -1.58 7.87 2.46
N ARG A 54 -0.30 7.90 2.86
CA ARG A 54 0.84 7.82 1.93
C ARG A 54 0.83 6.52 1.12
N THR A 55 0.53 5.40 1.78
CA THR A 55 0.43 4.07 1.14
C THR A 55 -0.63 4.06 0.05
N TYR A 56 -1.81 4.61 0.34
CA TYR A 56 -2.91 4.74 -0.62
C TYR A 56 -2.52 5.64 -1.80
N ASN A 57 -2.01 6.83 -1.52
CA ASN A 57 -1.62 7.80 -2.54
C ASN A 57 -0.54 7.24 -3.48
N HIS A 58 0.46 6.57 -2.94
CA HIS A 58 1.53 5.96 -3.73
C HIS A 58 0.99 4.81 -4.59
N SER A 59 0.12 3.97 -4.04
CA SER A 59 -0.50 2.87 -4.79
C SER A 59 -1.31 3.38 -5.97
N ILE A 60 -2.12 4.42 -5.77
CA ILE A 60 -2.87 5.08 -6.85
C ILE A 60 -1.94 5.66 -7.92
N TRP A 61 -0.84 6.31 -7.52
CA TRP A 61 0.12 6.86 -8.46
C TRP A 61 0.76 5.77 -9.33
N VAL A 62 1.15 4.62 -8.74
CA VAL A 62 1.71 3.49 -9.49
C VAL A 62 0.67 2.88 -10.43
N LEU A 63 -0.57 2.69 -9.99
CA LEU A 63 -1.63 2.18 -10.87
C LEU A 63 -1.85 3.12 -12.07
N LYS A 64 -1.90 4.43 -11.83
CA LYS A 64 -2.00 5.45 -12.89
C LYS A 64 -0.81 5.39 -13.86
N LYS A 65 0.41 5.23 -13.35
CA LYS A 65 1.64 5.13 -14.16
C LYS A 65 1.56 3.98 -15.19
N TYR A 66 0.91 2.87 -14.84
CA TYR A 66 0.77 1.70 -15.70
C TYR A 66 -0.63 1.57 -16.32
N SER A 67 -1.44 2.63 -16.32
CA SER A 67 -2.81 2.64 -16.87
C SER A 67 -3.70 1.52 -16.31
N VAL A 68 -3.46 1.09 -15.08
CA VAL A 68 -4.32 0.13 -14.37
C VAL A 68 -5.52 0.88 -13.78
N ASP A 69 -6.71 0.30 -13.94
CA ASP A 69 -7.94 0.88 -13.40
C ASP A 69 -7.83 1.10 -11.88
N GLN A 70 -8.09 2.34 -11.45
CA GLN A 70 -7.99 2.75 -10.05
C GLN A 70 -9.08 2.14 -9.18
N SER A 71 -10.19 1.66 -9.76
CA SER A 71 -11.24 0.97 -9.01
C SER A 71 -10.70 -0.29 -8.30
N THR A 72 -9.62 -0.88 -8.82
CA THR A 72 -8.93 -2.01 -8.19
C THR A 72 -8.38 -1.68 -6.80
N ALA A 73 -8.14 -0.41 -6.48
CA ALA A 73 -7.66 0.06 -5.18
C ALA A 73 -8.79 0.43 -4.20
N ASN A 74 -10.07 0.20 -4.52
CA ASN A 74 -11.18 0.52 -3.61
C ASN A 74 -11.02 -0.14 -2.24
N ARG A 75 -10.57 -1.40 -2.21
CA ARG A 75 -10.33 -2.11 -0.95
C ARG A 75 -9.20 -1.48 -0.15
N LEU A 76 -8.14 -1.04 -0.81
CA LEU A 76 -7.04 -0.33 -0.15
C LEU A 76 -7.53 1.01 0.42
N LYS A 77 -8.37 1.74 -0.31
CA LYS A 77 -8.99 2.98 0.15
C LYS A 77 -9.77 2.77 1.46
N GLU A 78 -10.64 1.76 1.50
CA GLU A 78 -11.39 1.41 2.71
C GLU A 78 -10.49 1.14 3.92
N ILE A 79 -9.38 0.43 3.71
CA ILE A 79 -8.43 0.09 4.78
C ILE A 79 -7.68 1.34 5.26
N CYS A 80 -7.30 2.24 4.35
CA CYS A 80 -6.47 3.40 4.64
C CYS A 80 -7.25 4.63 5.11
N SER A 81 -8.54 4.76 4.77
CA SER A 81 -9.36 5.94 5.09
C SER A 81 -10.17 5.82 6.39
N ALA A 82 -10.13 4.66 7.06
CA ALA A 82 -10.87 4.39 8.30
C ALA A 82 -10.07 4.72 9.56
#